data_AF-A0A960QUZ4-F1
#
_entry.id   AF-A0A960QUZ4-F1
#
_cell.length_a   1.000
_cell.length_b   1.000
_cell.length_c   1.000
_cell.angle_alpha   90.00
_cell.angle_beta   90.00
_cell.angle_gamma   90.00
#
_symmetry.space_group_name_H-M   'P 1'
#
loop_
_entity.id
_entity.type
_entity.pdbx_description
1 polymer ?
#
loop_
_entity_poly.entity_id
_entity_poly.type
_entity_poly.pdbx_seq_one_letter_code
_entity_poly.pdbx_strand_id
1 'polypeptide(L)'
;MSEISSVCADTELSTIFALVDVEEKESFESILDSKPICTRPAQLPKIKEEVKASELQIAHCRQFVAQHCNRHPQVMNALDKALQSWVNLFGQEKRYSIDLQRLLAAVEFAADKHQFQIRKDAEKTPYIIHPLGVAQLTLELGELKDPDALIAALLHDTIEDTETTPEEVEQLFGPHVLALVLDLTKPADLKGEACKLAQIAHAPHMHEQAKIIKLADRYYNMCDLANIIWDQKSIDAYILWGAKLAQVLRGTSPQLEKAIDDKVTEHFQSRFPSGIELGQLGEKWEFLSDHLPVGANIDGIEMATWNVLNTVYLSWVEERNSQGLKGSHISMTNQMIDEETGLTLRDKLVVDQVIDMINHPTHPKQLISLQECGSPFLQVLRDKLPEHMAIVYTQKEPFPKNQDVVVYDTRHLTYREDLSSIDYPYECDPTRPVMNLAFEKDGKLYRVVNGHLPGNPDLPGKEEFAAYINLMDDNIVVAMGDMNFTREEMQKAFLTQGRENVPFSLISSYPTNVSLSLKSKTIDHIYVKGSFEWQMRYPEEVFEGLTPTVNLLTH
;
A
#
# COMPACT_ATOMS: atom_id res chain seq x y z
N MET A 1 32.94 -23.98 -25.31
CA MET A 1 31.50 -24.29 -25.32
C MET A 1 31.21 -25.19 -24.15
N SER A 2 30.34 -24.69 -23.26
CA SER A 2 29.38 -25.43 -22.44
C SER A 2 29.84 -26.69 -21.69
N GLU A 3 29.79 -26.55 -20.36
CA GLU A 3 29.23 -27.53 -19.42
C GLU A 3 30.03 -28.80 -19.15
N ILE A 4 30.61 -28.88 -17.95
CA ILE A 4 30.09 -29.78 -16.92
C ILE A 4 30.08 -29.01 -15.60
N SER A 5 28.86 -28.95 -15.05
CA SER A 5 28.48 -28.40 -13.76
C SER A 5 28.91 -29.31 -12.60
N SER A 6 29.00 -28.70 -11.42
CA SER A 6 28.87 -29.29 -10.07
C SER A 6 30.05 -30.10 -9.54
N VAL A 7 30.56 -29.70 -8.36
CA VAL A 7 30.21 -30.30 -7.06
C VAL A 7 30.87 -29.44 -5.96
N CYS A 8 30.16 -29.32 -4.84
CA CYS A 8 30.47 -28.56 -3.64
C CYS A 8 31.86 -28.84 -3.01
N ALA A 9 32.29 -27.81 -2.27
CA ALA A 9 32.93 -27.89 -0.96
C ALA A 9 34.37 -28.42 -0.84
N ASP A 10 35.18 -27.58 -0.22
CA ASP A 10 36.23 -27.91 0.74
C ASP A 10 37.32 -28.89 0.32
N THR A 11 38.48 -28.39 -0.12
CA THR A 11 39.76 -28.80 0.49
C THR A 11 40.93 -27.90 0.07
N GLU A 12 41.87 -27.73 1.01
CA GLU A 12 42.98 -26.79 1.03
C GLU A 12 44.00 -26.94 -0.12
N LEU A 13 44.55 -25.79 -0.54
CA LEU A 13 45.66 -25.58 -1.48
C LEU A 13 46.99 -26.28 -1.14
N SER A 14 47.03 -27.12 -0.11
CA SER A 14 48.24 -27.76 0.41
C SER A 14 48.61 -29.10 -0.26
N THR A 15 47.84 -29.58 -1.26
CA THR A 15 48.09 -30.91 -1.88
C THR A 15 48.54 -30.88 -3.35
N ILE A 16 48.66 -29.72 -4.00
CA ILE A 16 49.12 -29.62 -5.42
C ILE A 16 50.61 -29.22 -5.49
N PHE A 17 51.47 -29.89 -4.71
CA PHE A 17 52.93 -29.81 -4.89
C PHE A 17 53.64 -31.17 -4.79
N ALA A 18 52.89 -32.26 -4.97
CA ALA A 18 53.47 -33.59 -5.18
C ALA A 18 53.06 -34.07 -6.57
N LEU A 19 53.95 -33.83 -7.55
CA LEU A 19 54.18 -34.57 -8.80
C LEU A 19 54.89 -33.61 -9.78
N VAL A 20 56.19 -33.45 -9.55
CA VAL A 20 57.12 -32.87 -10.52
C VAL A 20 57.63 -34.00 -11.43
N ASP A 21 57.60 -33.79 -12.74
CA ASP A 21 58.60 -34.29 -13.72
C ASP A 21 58.53 -33.32 -14.92
N VAL A 22 59.43 -32.33 -15.02
CA VAL A 22 60.76 -32.33 -15.68
C VAL A 22 60.68 -32.52 -17.20
N GLU A 23 60.83 -31.39 -17.91
CA GLU A 23 61.45 -31.13 -19.23
C GLU A 23 60.91 -29.74 -19.65
N GLU A 24 61.63 -28.62 -19.79
CA GLU A 24 63.01 -28.33 -20.17
C GLU A 24 63.51 -27.09 -19.39
N LYS A 25 64.81 -27.08 -19.07
CA LYS A 25 65.55 -25.95 -18.50
C LYS A 25 66.62 -25.58 -19.53
N GLU A 26 66.63 -24.35 -20.06
CA GLU A 26 67.88 -23.74 -20.49
C GLU A 26 67.79 -22.20 -20.53
N SER A 27 68.89 -21.59 -20.08
CA SER A 27 69.14 -20.15 -19.86
C SER A 27 68.46 -19.56 -18.63
N PHE A 28 69.25 -19.31 -17.58
CA PHE A 28 69.27 -18.06 -16.79
C PHE A 28 70.22 -18.11 -15.57
N GLU A 29 71.13 -19.08 -15.48
CA GLU A 29 72.18 -19.12 -14.44
C GLU A 29 73.59 -18.90 -15.03
N SER A 30 73.86 -17.71 -15.57
CA SER A 30 75.24 -17.33 -15.91
C SER A 30 75.66 -15.92 -15.49
N ILE A 31 74.90 -15.22 -14.64
CA ILE A 31 75.27 -13.85 -14.24
C ILE A 31 75.00 -13.61 -12.75
N LEU A 32 75.64 -14.39 -11.89
CA LEU A 32 75.80 -14.04 -10.47
C LEU A 32 77.20 -14.44 -10.00
N ASP A 33 78.23 -13.68 -10.39
CA ASP A 33 79.43 -13.57 -9.56
C ASP A 33 80.27 -12.30 -9.85
N SER A 34 80.00 -11.22 -9.09
CA SER A 34 81.00 -10.24 -8.66
C SER A 34 80.36 -9.20 -7.71
N LYS A 35 80.67 -9.27 -6.41
CA LYS A 35 80.40 -8.22 -5.40
C LYS A 35 81.54 -7.16 -5.44
N PRO A 36 81.32 -5.87 -5.10
CA PRO A 36 81.20 -5.48 -3.68
C PRO A 36 80.30 -4.26 -3.32
N ILE A 37 79.78 -4.32 -2.07
CA ILE A 37 79.59 -3.22 -1.08
C ILE A 37 78.56 -2.09 -1.35
N CYS A 38 77.59 -2.01 -0.43
CA CYS A 38 76.94 -0.81 0.17
C CYS A 38 76.48 0.33 -0.76
N THR A 39 75.17 0.59 -0.88
CA THR A 39 74.43 1.49 0.03
C THR A 39 72.92 1.35 -0.21
N ARG A 40 72.11 1.56 0.84
CA ARG A 40 70.63 1.59 0.76
C ARG A 40 70.13 2.41 -0.43
N PRO A 41 69.18 1.93 -1.26
CA PRO A 41 68.29 2.83 -1.98
C PRO A 41 67.30 3.41 -0.96
N ALA A 42 67.23 4.73 -0.94
CA ALA A 42 66.35 5.51 -0.09
C ALA A 42 64.89 5.04 -0.19
N GLN A 43 64.26 4.73 0.94
CA GLN A 43 62.81 4.77 1.04
C GLN A 43 62.38 6.24 1.00
N LEU A 44 61.88 6.68 -0.16
CA LEU A 44 61.08 7.90 -0.35
C LEU A 44 60.02 7.57 -1.42
N PRO A 45 58.84 8.22 -1.50
CA PRO A 45 57.95 8.75 -0.47
C PRO A 45 56.47 8.40 -0.79
N LYS A 46 56.16 7.21 -1.35
CA LYS A 46 54.84 6.90 -1.95
C LYS A 46 53.62 7.15 -1.05
N ILE A 47 53.70 6.79 0.24
CA ILE A 47 52.56 6.91 1.17
C ILE A 47 52.18 8.37 1.42
N LYS A 48 53.15 9.30 1.45
CA LYS A 48 52.87 10.73 1.66
C LYS A 48 52.40 11.43 0.39
N GLU A 49 52.72 10.90 -0.79
CA GLU A 49 52.28 11.46 -2.08
C GLU A 49 50.87 11.02 -2.45
N GLU A 50 50.50 9.76 -2.21
CA GLU A 50 49.15 9.23 -2.51
C GLU A 50 48.06 9.80 -1.57
N VAL A 51 48.38 9.97 -0.27
CA VAL A 51 47.47 10.65 0.68
C VAL A 51 47.24 12.12 0.28
N LYS A 52 48.29 12.82 -0.18
CA LYS A 52 48.18 14.20 -0.68
C LYS A 52 47.40 14.30 -1.99
N ALA A 53 47.51 13.32 -2.89
CA ALA A 53 46.76 13.28 -4.14
C ALA A 53 45.25 13.11 -3.90
N SER A 54 44.89 12.29 -2.91
CA SER A 54 43.49 12.06 -2.53
C SER A 54 42.86 13.30 -1.85
N GLU A 55 43.59 13.95 -0.95
CA GLU A 55 43.18 15.25 -0.39
C GLU A 55 42.98 16.32 -1.48
N LEU A 56 43.84 16.32 -2.50
CA LEU A 56 43.73 17.22 -3.64
C LEU A 56 42.50 16.93 -4.51
N GLN A 57 42.19 15.65 -4.77
CA GLN A 57 40.99 15.24 -5.51
C GLN A 57 39.71 15.60 -4.76
N ILE A 58 39.68 15.38 -3.45
CA ILE A 58 38.55 15.79 -2.60
C ILE A 58 38.39 17.32 -2.63
N ALA A 59 39.49 18.06 -2.49
CA ALA A 59 39.47 19.52 -2.57
C ALA A 59 39.01 20.03 -3.93
N HIS A 60 39.41 19.36 -5.02
CA HIS A 60 38.98 19.65 -6.38
C HIS A 60 37.47 19.43 -6.54
N CYS A 61 36.97 18.23 -6.21
CA CYS A 61 35.54 17.92 -6.27
C CYS A 61 34.71 18.92 -5.46
N ARG A 62 35.16 19.24 -4.23
CA ARG A 62 34.52 20.24 -3.39
C ARG A 62 34.50 21.63 -4.02
N GLN A 63 35.59 22.06 -4.65
CA GLN A 63 35.65 23.33 -5.36
C GLN A 63 34.74 23.33 -6.60
N PHE A 64 34.71 22.21 -7.34
CA PHE A 64 33.89 22.03 -8.54
C PHE A 64 32.41 22.14 -8.19
N VAL A 65 31.92 21.38 -7.21
CA VAL A 65 30.52 21.47 -6.74
C VAL A 65 30.21 22.87 -6.24
N ALA A 66 31.12 23.50 -5.48
CA ALA A 66 30.93 24.86 -4.98
C ALA A 66 30.75 25.90 -6.11
N GLN A 67 31.34 25.69 -7.29
CA GLN A 67 31.11 26.54 -8.45
C GLN A 67 29.72 26.31 -9.06
N HIS A 68 29.31 25.04 -9.22
CA HIS A 68 28.04 24.66 -9.85
C HIS A 68 26.82 24.97 -8.97
N CYS A 69 26.97 24.96 -7.64
CA CYS A 69 25.89 25.30 -6.71
C CYS A 69 25.96 26.74 -6.17
N ASN A 70 26.84 27.59 -6.73
CA ASN A 70 27.13 28.93 -6.23
C ASN A 70 27.41 28.97 -4.71
N ARG A 71 28.14 27.96 -4.22
CA ARG A 71 28.53 27.76 -2.82
C ARG A 71 27.33 27.68 -1.86
N HIS A 72 26.19 27.15 -2.31
CA HIS A 72 24.99 27.02 -1.48
C HIS A 72 25.30 26.26 -0.17
N PRO A 73 25.06 26.86 1.01
CA PRO A 73 25.52 26.29 2.28
C PRO A 73 25.02 24.87 2.56
N GLN A 74 23.74 24.59 2.28
CA GLN A 74 23.15 23.27 2.51
C GLN A 74 23.78 22.19 1.61
N VAL A 75 24.06 22.53 0.34
CA VAL A 75 24.71 21.62 -0.61
C VAL A 75 26.13 21.31 -0.15
N MET A 76 26.88 22.34 0.25
CA MET A 76 28.25 22.16 0.72
C MET A 76 28.32 21.32 2.01
N ASN A 77 27.36 21.50 2.92
CA ASN A 77 27.28 20.68 4.14
C ASN A 77 26.92 19.22 3.82
N ALA A 78 25.97 18.99 2.90
CA ALA A 78 25.60 17.64 2.45
C ALA A 78 26.80 16.93 1.79
N LEU A 79 27.52 17.65 0.92
CA LEU A 79 28.74 17.15 0.29
C LEU A 79 29.81 16.81 1.33
N ASP A 80 30.09 17.70 2.28
CA ASP A 80 31.10 17.47 3.32
C ASP A 80 30.74 16.24 4.18
N LYS A 81 29.46 16.04 4.50
CA LYS A 81 28.97 14.83 5.21
C LYS A 81 29.20 13.56 4.38
N ALA A 82 28.86 13.60 3.09
CA ALA A 82 29.01 12.46 2.18
C ALA A 82 30.49 12.09 1.99
N LEU A 83 31.35 13.07 1.72
CA LEU A 83 32.79 12.90 1.59
C LEU A 83 33.41 12.30 2.85
N GLN A 84 33.03 12.80 4.04
CA GLN A 84 33.53 12.26 5.29
C GLN A 84 33.14 10.78 5.47
N SER A 85 31.92 10.41 5.09
CA SER A 85 31.42 9.04 5.18
C SER A 85 32.16 8.11 4.22
N TRP A 86 32.36 8.53 2.98
CA TRP A 86 33.08 7.75 1.97
C TRP A 86 34.57 7.66 2.24
N VAL A 87 35.21 8.70 2.77
CA VAL A 87 36.61 8.63 3.22
C VAL A 87 36.76 7.66 4.40
N ASN A 88 35.80 7.62 5.33
CA ASN A 88 35.83 6.65 6.42
C ASN A 88 35.67 5.22 5.91
N LEU A 89 34.83 5.01 4.89
CA LEU A 89 34.52 3.69 4.35
C LEU A 89 35.58 3.16 3.38
N PHE A 90 36.05 4.01 2.48
CA PHE A 90 36.95 3.67 1.36
C PHE A 90 38.36 4.26 1.50
N GLY A 91 38.65 5.01 2.58
CA GLY A 91 39.96 5.65 2.79
C GLY A 91 40.84 5.00 3.86
N GLN A 92 40.36 3.95 4.53
CA GLN A 92 41.15 3.20 5.51
C GLN A 92 41.72 1.93 4.85
N GLU A 93 43.05 1.79 4.88
CA GLU A 93 43.89 0.77 4.20
C GLU A 93 44.35 1.12 2.77
N LYS A 94 45.35 0.38 2.26
CA LYS A 94 46.12 0.56 0.99
C LYS A 94 45.27 0.59 -0.30
N ARG A 95 43.97 0.74 -0.14
CA ARG A 95 42.92 1.03 -1.10
C ARG A 95 42.33 2.41 -0.74
N TYR A 96 43.13 3.50 -0.82
CA TYR A 96 42.52 4.78 -1.22
C TYR A 96 42.06 4.56 -2.66
N SER A 97 40.87 3.98 -2.78
CA SER A 97 40.58 3.06 -3.86
C SER A 97 40.09 3.82 -5.08
N ILE A 98 40.28 3.17 -6.22
CA ILE A 98 39.62 3.51 -7.49
C ILE A 98 38.13 3.84 -7.26
N ASP A 99 37.48 3.22 -6.27
CA ASP A 99 36.09 3.48 -5.91
C ASP A 99 35.84 4.90 -5.39
N LEU A 100 36.71 5.43 -4.51
CA LEU A 100 36.58 6.82 -4.06
C LEU A 100 36.75 7.78 -5.24
N GLN A 101 37.68 7.51 -6.14
CA GLN A 101 37.87 8.32 -7.36
C GLN A 101 36.63 8.26 -8.27
N ARG A 102 36.02 7.09 -8.43
CA ARG A 102 34.79 6.90 -9.19
C ARG A 102 33.60 7.64 -8.55
N LEU A 103 33.49 7.63 -7.21
CA LEU A 103 32.47 8.39 -6.48
C LEU A 103 32.65 9.90 -6.65
N LEU A 104 33.87 10.42 -6.52
CA LEU A 104 34.17 11.83 -6.76
C LEU A 104 33.82 12.25 -8.20
N ALA A 105 34.15 11.41 -9.18
CA ALA A 105 33.80 11.63 -10.58
C ALA A 105 32.27 11.63 -10.79
N ALA A 106 31.53 10.74 -10.13
CA ALA A 106 30.07 10.70 -10.20
C ALA A 106 29.43 11.95 -9.56
N VAL A 107 29.99 12.47 -8.46
CA VAL A 107 29.55 13.74 -7.87
C VAL A 107 29.78 14.91 -8.82
N GLU A 108 30.98 15.02 -9.42
CA GLU A 108 31.29 16.07 -10.39
C GLU A 108 30.35 15.98 -11.61
N PHE A 109 30.12 14.78 -12.13
CA PHE A 109 29.21 14.54 -13.25
C PHE A 109 27.77 14.94 -12.91
N ALA A 110 27.22 14.47 -11.78
CA ALA A 110 25.86 14.83 -11.37
C ALA A 110 25.72 16.35 -11.12
N ALA A 111 26.74 17.00 -10.55
CA ALA A 111 26.74 18.43 -10.31
C ALA A 111 26.72 19.24 -11.62
N ASP A 112 27.44 18.80 -12.64
CA ASP A 112 27.44 19.42 -13.97
C ASP A 112 26.10 19.20 -14.69
N LYS A 113 25.60 17.96 -14.73
CA LYS A 113 24.35 17.63 -15.44
C LYS A 113 23.11 18.31 -14.83
N HIS A 114 23.08 18.46 -13.51
CA HIS A 114 21.98 19.13 -12.80
C HIS A 114 22.24 20.62 -12.50
N GLN A 115 23.27 21.25 -13.09
CA GLN A 115 23.71 22.61 -12.72
C GLN A 115 22.64 23.71 -12.84
N PHE A 116 21.64 23.52 -13.71
CA PHE A 116 20.53 24.46 -13.91
C PHE A 116 19.23 24.03 -13.24
N GLN A 117 19.25 22.93 -12.49
CA GLN A 117 18.09 22.40 -11.81
C GLN A 117 18.07 22.80 -10.34
N ILE A 118 16.87 22.97 -9.82
CA ILE A 118 16.60 23.35 -8.44
C ILE A 118 15.55 22.42 -7.84
N ARG A 119 15.63 22.21 -6.53
CA ARG A 119 14.55 21.59 -5.76
C ARG A 119 13.33 22.52 -5.75
N LYS A 120 12.17 21.93 -5.49
CA LYS A 120 10.87 22.63 -5.44
C LYS A 120 10.60 23.25 -4.06
N ASP A 121 11.63 23.38 -3.24
CA ASP A 121 11.59 24.02 -1.94
C ASP A 121 11.56 25.56 -2.07
N ALA A 122 11.21 26.24 -0.98
CA ALA A 122 11.12 27.69 -0.96
C ALA A 122 12.47 28.39 -1.26
N GLU A 123 13.59 27.78 -0.86
CA GLU A 123 14.94 28.31 -1.05
C GLU A 123 15.49 28.07 -2.47
N LYS A 124 14.81 27.25 -3.29
CA LYS A 124 15.26 26.85 -4.63
C LYS A 124 16.66 26.23 -4.59
N THR A 125 16.86 25.31 -3.65
CA THR A 125 18.16 24.69 -3.40
C THR A 125 18.66 23.98 -4.66
N PRO A 126 19.95 24.11 -5.05
CA PRO A 126 20.50 23.42 -6.22
C PRO A 126 20.27 21.91 -6.17
N TYR A 127 19.83 21.31 -7.28
CA TYR A 127 19.30 19.94 -7.28
C TYR A 127 20.29 18.87 -6.82
N ILE A 128 21.60 19.07 -7.03
CA ILE A 128 22.67 18.15 -6.60
C ILE A 128 22.59 17.76 -5.11
N ILE A 129 21.93 18.55 -4.26
CA ILE A 129 21.68 18.16 -2.86
C ILE A 129 20.89 16.84 -2.76
N HIS A 130 19.96 16.58 -3.67
CA HIS A 130 19.10 15.40 -3.66
C HIS A 130 19.89 14.13 -3.97
N PRO A 131 20.62 14.01 -5.10
CA PRO A 131 21.46 12.83 -5.32
C PRO A 131 22.50 12.57 -4.22
N LEU A 132 23.10 13.63 -3.64
CA LEU A 132 24.01 13.50 -2.49
C LEU A 132 23.30 12.90 -1.27
N GLY A 133 22.08 13.37 -0.98
CA GLY A 133 21.25 12.89 0.11
C GLY A 133 20.77 11.45 -0.07
N VAL A 134 20.34 11.08 -1.28
CA VAL A 134 19.93 9.71 -1.63
C VAL A 134 21.11 8.74 -1.51
N ALA A 135 22.29 9.12 -2.01
CA ALA A 135 23.51 8.30 -1.86
C ALA A 135 23.89 8.13 -0.38
N GLN A 136 23.76 9.18 0.43
CA GLN A 136 24.02 9.10 1.87
C GLN A 136 23.02 8.18 2.59
N LEU A 137 21.72 8.28 2.29
CA LEU A 137 20.69 7.40 2.87
C LEU A 137 20.84 5.94 2.43
N THR A 138 21.22 5.72 1.17
CA THR A 138 21.54 4.39 0.63
C THR A 138 22.66 3.74 1.44
N LEU A 139 23.67 4.52 1.83
CA LEU A 139 24.75 4.05 2.69
C LEU A 139 24.32 3.86 4.16
N GLU A 140 23.66 4.85 4.76
CA GLU A 140 23.37 4.91 6.20
C GLU A 140 22.20 4.00 6.61
N LEU A 141 21.07 4.08 5.90
CA LEU A 141 19.86 3.32 6.21
C LEU A 141 19.72 2.10 5.31
N GLY A 142 20.11 2.21 4.04
CA GLY A 142 20.14 1.07 3.13
C GLY A 142 21.24 0.05 3.45
N GLU A 143 22.19 0.42 4.33
CA GLU A 143 23.38 -0.37 4.69
C GLU A 143 24.21 -0.85 3.48
N LEU A 144 24.03 -0.19 2.33
CA LEU A 144 24.60 -0.60 1.05
C LEU A 144 25.93 0.13 0.82
N LYS A 145 27.02 -0.62 0.98
CA LYS A 145 28.41 -0.13 0.89
C LYS A 145 29.05 -0.35 -0.48
N ASP A 146 28.29 -0.86 -1.44
CA ASP A 146 28.76 -1.14 -2.79
C ASP A 146 29.00 0.17 -3.58
N PRO A 147 30.21 0.41 -4.12
CA PRO A 147 30.51 1.63 -4.86
C PRO A 147 29.63 1.87 -6.08
N ASP A 148 29.29 0.81 -6.85
CA ASP A 148 28.47 0.96 -8.05
C ASP A 148 27.04 1.38 -7.68
N ALA A 149 26.48 0.84 -6.60
CA ALA A 149 25.19 1.27 -6.09
C ALA A 149 25.20 2.72 -5.59
N LEU A 150 26.26 3.16 -4.89
CA LEU A 150 26.38 4.55 -4.45
C LEU A 150 26.56 5.51 -5.63
N ILE A 151 27.30 5.11 -6.67
CA ILE A 151 27.40 5.85 -7.94
C ILE A 151 26.02 5.90 -8.61
N ALA A 152 25.30 4.78 -8.71
CA ALA A 152 23.96 4.76 -9.29
C ALA A 152 22.99 5.66 -8.52
N ALA A 153 23.08 5.73 -7.19
CA ALA A 153 22.30 6.66 -6.37
C ALA A 153 22.63 8.14 -6.68
N LEU A 154 23.89 8.48 -6.96
CA LEU A 154 24.29 9.82 -7.39
C LEU A 154 23.80 10.16 -8.81
N LEU A 155 23.58 9.15 -9.65
CA LEU A 155 23.24 9.31 -11.07
C LEU A 155 21.76 9.02 -11.39
N HIS A 156 20.95 8.61 -10.41
CA HIS A 156 19.62 8.01 -10.67
C HIS A 156 18.66 8.89 -11.47
N ASP A 157 18.75 10.21 -11.34
CA ASP A 157 17.91 11.19 -12.07
C ASP A 157 18.60 11.76 -13.32
N THR A 158 19.85 11.37 -13.63
CA THR A 158 20.60 12.00 -14.73
C THR A 158 20.01 11.68 -16.10
N ILE A 159 19.67 10.42 -16.38
CA ILE A 159 19.02 10.03 -17.64
C ILE A 159 17.58 10.58 -17.71
N GLU A 160 16.89 10.68 -16.57
CA GLU A 160 15.50 11.14 -16.52
C GLU A 160 15.37 12.65 -16.77
N ASP A 161 16.17 13.46 -16.08
CA ASP A 161 15.95 14.89 -15.96
C ASP A 161 16.96 15.74 -16.75
N THR A 162 17.97 15.13 -17.39
CA THR A 162 19.06 15.85 -18.09
C THR A 162 19.24 15.33 -19.52
N GLU A 163 20.19 15.90 -20.27
CA GLU A 163 20.55 15.42 -21.61
C GLU A 163 21.51 14.21 -21.59
N THR A 164 21.66 13.55 -20.44
CA THR A 164 22.55 12.39 -20.28
C THR A 164 22.00 11.17 -21.00
N THR A 165 22.83 10.45 -21.75
CA THR A 165 22.42 9.22 -22.44
C THR A 165 22.88 7.96 -21.70
N PRO A 166 22.21 6.80 -21.89
CA PRO A 166 22.68 5.51 -21.38
C PRO A 166 24.13 5.20 -21.74
N GLU A 167 24.54 5.49 -22.98
CA GLU A 167 25.90 5.23 -23.48
C GLU A 167 26.95 6.08 -22.75
N GLU A 168 26.60 7.32 -22.39
CA GLU A 168 27.49 8.19 -21.61
C GLU A 168 27.74 7.60 -20.21
N VAL A 169 26.68 7.12 -19.55
CA VAL A 169 26.78 6.49 -18.23
C VAL A 169 27.60 5.19 -18.29
N GLU A 170 27.36 4.33 -19.29
CA GLU A 170 28.11 3.08 -19.46
C GLU A 170 29.60 3.34 -19.71
N GLN A 171 29.94 4.29 -20.59
CA GLN A 171 31.32 4.61 -20.92
C GLN A 171 32.11 5.15 -19.73
N LEU A 172 31.49 5.96 -18.88
CA LEU A 172 32.14 6.61 -17.75
C LEU A 172 32.16 5.75 -16.48
N PHE A 173 31.08 5.03 -16.20
CA PHE A 173 30.87 4.37 -14.91
C PHE A 173 30.71 2.85 -14.99
N GLY A 174 30.52 2.31 -16.20
CA GLY A 174 30.44 0.89 -16.48
C GLY A 174 29.00 0.36 -16.62
N PRO A 175 28.84 -0.85 -17.19
CA PRO A 175 27.53 -1.42 -17.53
C PRO A 175 26.68 -1.76 -16.30
N HIS A 176 27.30 -2.08 -15.16
CA HIS A 176 26.57 -2.40 -13.93
C HIS A 176 25.90 -1.15 -13.34
N VAL A 177 26.61 -0.02 -13.29
CA VAL A 177 26.04 1.26 -12.90
C VAL A 177 24.91 1.66 -13.84
N LEU A 178 25.10 1.51 -15.15
CA LEU A 178 24.05 1.79 -16.13
C LEU A 178 22.79 0.97 -15.84
N ALA A 179 22.91 -0.34 -15.59
CA ALA A 179 21.76 -1.20 -15.32
C ALA A 179 20.96 -0.71 -14.10
N LEU A 180 21.63 -0.31 -13.02
CA LEU A 180 20.97 0.23 -11.83
C LEU A 180 20.30 1.59 -12.11
N VAL A 181 20.94 2.48 -12.88
CA VAL A 181 20.37 3.78 -13.24
C VAL A 181 19.13 3.60 -14.14
N LEU A 182 19.14 2.64 -15.06
CA LEU A 182 17.99 2.34 -15.92
C LEU A 182 16.78 1.83 -15.13
N ASP A 183 16.99 0.95 -14.14
CA ASP A 183 15.92 0.50 -13.23
C ASP A 183 15.26 1.67 -12.47
N LEU A 184 16.04 2.71 -12.16
CA LEU A 184 15.59 3.87 -11.40
C LEU A 184 14.93 4.95 -12.26
N THR A 185 15.20 4.96 -13.56
CA THR A 185 14.74 5.97 -14.53
C THR A 185 13.25 5.80 -14.83
N LYS A 186 12.47 6.88 -14.69
CA LYS A 186 11.03 6.82 -14.96
C LYS A 186 10.71 6.62 -16.45
N PRO A 187 9.58 5.96 -16.79
CA PRO A 187 9.14 5.85 -18.18
C PRO A 187 8.79 7.23 -18.76
N ALA A 188 9.54 7.69 -19.77
CA ALA A 188 9.39 9.03 -20.36
C ALA A 188 8.01 9.30 -21.00
N ASP A 189 7.34 8.25 -21.49
CA ASP A 189 6.07 8.36 -22.21
C ASP A 189 4.85 8.45 -21.29
N LEU A 190 5.02 8.23 -19.98
CA LEU A 190 3.93 8.21 -19.00
C LEU A 190 3.97 9.45 -18.11
N LYS A 191 2.79 10.02 -17.82
CA LYS A 191 2.66 11.19 -16.93
C LYS A 191 1.58 10.97 -15.89
N GLY A 192 1.67 11.74 -14.80
CA GLY A 192 0.66 11.74 -13.74
C GLY A 192 0.49 10.35 -13.11
N GLU A 193 -0.75 9.92 -12.94
CA GLU A 193 -1.08 8.68 -12.23
C GLU A 193 -0.61 7.42 -12.97
N ALA A 194 -0.64 7.40 -14.30
CA ALA A 194 -0.13 6.28 -15.08
C ALA A 194 1.37 6.03 -14.86
N CYS A 195 2.16 7.11 -14.73
CA CYS A 195 3.59 7.03 -14.41
C CYS A 195 3.82 6.47 -12.99
N LYS A 196 2.99 6.87 -12.03
CA LYS A 196 3.07 6.38 -10.65
C LYS A 196 2.74 4.89 -10.55
N LEU A 197 1.70 4.43 -11.23
CA LEU A 197 1.32 3.02 -11.29
C LEU A 197 2.39 2.17 -11.98
N ALA A 198 2.93 2.65 -13.10
CA ALA A 198 4.02 1.97 -13.80
C ALA A 198 5.27 1.80 -12.92
N GLN A 199 5.61 2.82 -12.11
CA GLN A 199 6.72 2.72 -11.16
C GLN A 199 6.46 1.66 -10.08
N ILE A 200 5.24 1.57 -9.53
CA ILE A 200 4.88 0.55 -8.54
C ILE A 200 4.96 -0.84 -9.17
N ALA A 201 4.41 -1.01 -10.38
CA ALA A 201 4.43 -2.30 -11.07
C ALA A 201 5.85 -2.75 -11.46
N HIS A 202 6.73 -1.81 -11.83
CA HIS A 202 8.11 -2.11 -12.20
C HIS A 202 8.99 -2.43 -10.98
N ALA A 203 8.74 -1.79 -9.84
CA ALA A 203 9.64 -1.80 -8.68
C ALA A 203 10.07 -3.21 -8.19
N PRO A 204 9.18 -4.22 -8.08
CA PRO A 204 9.58 -5.57 -7.67
C PRO A 204 10.58 -6.27 -8.59
N HIS A 205 10.65 -5.83 -9.86
CA HIS A 205 11.47 -6.44 -10.91
C HIS A 205 12.85 -5.81 -11.05
N MET A 206 13.15 -4.73 -10.33
CA MET A 206 14.46 -4.08 -10.31
C MET A 206 15.51 -4.97 -9.63
N HIS A 207 16.79 -4.66 -9.86
CA HIS A 207 17.89 -5.22 -9.08
C HIS A 207 17.76 -4.84 -7.60
N GLU A 208 18.16 -5.72 -6.69
CA GLU A 208 18.06 -5.48 -5.23
C GLU A 208 18.71 -4.17 -4.79
N GLN A 209 19.86 -3.83 -5.37
CA GLN A 209 20.55 -2.56 -5.10
C GLN A 209 19.70 -1.35 -5.55
N ALA A 210 19.06 -1.43 -6.71
CA ALA A 210 18.17 -0.38 -7.22
C ALA A 210 16.90 -0.24 -6.36
N LYS A 211 16.34 -1.34 -5.83
CA LYS A 211 15.23 -1.28 -4.87
C LYS A 211 15.58 -0.47 -3.61
N ILE A 212 16.77 -0.70 -3.04
CA ILE A 212 17.27 0.06 -1.89
C ILE A 212 17.41 1.55 -2.24
N ILE A 213 17.99 1.86 -3.40
CA ILE A 213 18.14 3.26 -3.86
C ILE A 213 16.77 3.91 -4.06
N LYS A 214 15.78 3.18 -4.60
CA LYS A 214 14.41 3.68 -4.80
C LYS A 214 13.71 3.99 -3.47
N LEU A 215 13.90 3.15 -2.46
CA LEU A 215 13.42 3.40 -1.09
C LEU A 215 14.09 4.64 -0.49
N ALA A 216 15.40 4.78 -0.64
CA ALA A 216 16.14 5.95 -0.18
C ALA A 216 15.69 7.24 -0.89
N ASP A 217 15.49 7.21 -2.20
CA ASP A 217 14.93 8.30 -3.00
C ASP A 217 13.52 8.68 -2.53
N ARG A 218 12.63 7.70 -2.28
CA ARG A 218 11.29 7.99 -1.74
C ARG A 218 11.36 8.62 -0.37
N TYR A 219 12.12 8.04 0.55
CA TYR A 219 12.25 8.58 1.90
C TYR A 219 12.82 10.01 1.89
N TYR A 220 13.86 10.27 1.11
CA TYR A 220 14.45 11.61 0.97
C TYR A 220 13.41 12.63 0.50
N ASN A 221 12.68 12.30 -0.58
CA ASN A 221 11.64 13.19 -1.09
C ASN A 221 10.52 13.44 -0.09
N MET A 222 10.15 12.44 0.73
CA MET A 222 9.13 12.61 1.78
C MET A 222 9.61 13.54 2.91
N CYS A 223 10.90 13.53 3.24
CA CYS A 223 11.51 14.47 4.18
C CYS A 223 11.48 15.91 3.63
N ASP A 224 11.74 16.08 2.33
CA ASP A 224 11.77 17.39 1.67
C ASP A 224 10.40 18.10 1.60
N LEU A 225 9.29 17.35 1.71
CA LEU A 225 7.93 17.90 1.63
C LEU A 225 7.66 19.02 2.66
N ALA A 226 8.35 19.00 3.80
CA ALA A 226 8.23 20.03 4.83
C ALA A 226 8.62 21.44 4.33
N ASN A 227 9.41 21.54 3.26
CA ASN A 227 9.95 22.78 2.73
C ASN A 227 9.32 23.20 1.38
N ILE A 228 8.35 22.42 0.88
CA ILE A 228 7.70 22.64 -0.42
C ILE A 228 6.38 23.40 -0.24
N ILE A 229 6.09 24.31 -1.16
CA ILE A 229 4.83 25.08 -1.19
C ILE A 229 3.77 24.32 -1.99
N TRP A 230 3.26 23.22 -1.42
CA TRP A 230 2.13 22.45 -1.96
C TRP A 230 0.91 22.57 -1.06
N ASP A 231 -0.28 22.38 -1.63
CA ASP A 231 -1.48 22.22 -0.82
C ASP A 231 -1.41 20.90 -0.02
N GLN A 232 -2.14 20.85 1.08
CA GLN A 232 -2.05 19.72 2.00
C GLN A 232 -2.47 18.40 1.37
N LYS A 233 -3.46 18.42 0.45
CA LYS A 233 -3.95 17.23 -0.24
C LYS A 233 -2.88 16.66 -1.16
N SER A 234 -2.13 17.51 -1.85
CA SER A 234 -1.00 17.10 -2.69
C SER A 234 0.13 16.46 -1.87
N ILE A 235 0.44 17.01 -0.68
CA ILE A 235 1.42 16.43 0.24
C ILE A 235 0.96 15.06 0.74
N ASP A 236 -0.30 14.94 1.16
CA ASP A 236 -0.88 13.70 1.67
C ASP A 236 -0.88 12.61 0.59
N ALA A 237 -1.31 12.94 -0.63
CA ALA A 237 -1.31 12.03 -1.77
C ALA A 237 0.11 11.56 -2.13
N TYR A 238 1.11 12.42 -2.00
CA TYR A 238 2.51 12.05 -2.27
C TYR A 238 3.06 11.10 -1.21
N ILE A 239 2.78 11.34 0.07
CA ILE A 239 3.20 10.46 1.18
C ILE A 239 2.54 9.08 1.05
N LEU A 240 1.25 9.02 0.74
CA LEU A 240 0.54 7.76 0.52
C LEU A 240 1.09 7.00 -0.70
N TRP A 241 1.37 7.70 -1.79
CA TRP A 241 2.01 7.08 -2.95
C TRP A 241 3.40 6.52 -2.62
N GLY A 242 4.20 7.27 -1.85
CA GLY A 242 5.50 6.80 -1.35
C GLY A 242 5.38 5.52 -0.51
N ALA A 243 4.38 5.46 0.36
CA ALA A 243 4.07 4.26 1.16
C ALA A 243 3.69 3.05 0.29
N LYS A 244 2.86 3.25 -0.74
CA LYS A 244 2.50 2.18 -1.70
C LYS A 244 3.70 1.63 -2.45
N LEU A 245 4.60 2.50 -2.89
CA LEU A 245 5.84 2.08 -3.53
C LEU A 245 6.73 1.31 -2.55
N ALA A 246 6.88 1.80 -1.31
CA ALA A 246 7.66 1.08 -0.29
C ALA A 246 7.07 -0.30 0.02
N GLN A 247 5.74 -0.42 -0.02
CA GLN A 247 5.06 -1.67 0.26
C GLN A 247 5.39 -2.78 -0.75
N VAL A 248 5.50 -2.47 -2.04
CA VAL A 248 5.91 -3.48 -3.06
C VAL A 248 7.39 -3.84 -3.00
N LEU A 249 8.18 -3.08 -2.25
CA LEU A 249 9.60 -3.27 -2.04
C LEU A 249 9.92 -3.83 -0.64
N ARG A 250 8.93 -4.29 0.13
CA ARG A 250 9.14 -4.83 1.46
C ARG A 250 10.05 -6.06 1.45
N GLY A 251 10.87 -6.16 2.50
CA GLY A 251 11.89 -7.21 2.63
C GLY A 251 13.21 -6.88 1.94
N THR A 252 13.37 -5.66 1.42
CA THR A 252 14.61 -5.19 0.77
C THR A 252 15.53 -4.49 1.79
N SER A 253 15.00 -3.56 2.58
CA SER A 253 15.78 -2.80 3.57
C SER A 253 14.91 -2.43 4.78
N PRO A 254 14.97 -3.20 5.88
CA PRO A 254 14.13 -3.00 7.05
C PRO A 254 14.22 -1.58 7.66
N GLN A 255 15.39 -0.96 7.60
CA GLN A 255 15.64 0.36 8.18
C GLN A 255 15.01 1.48 7.33
N LEU A 256 15.14 1.43 5.99
CA LEU A 256 14.48 2.39 5.11
C LEU A 256 12.97 2.21 5.13
N GLU A 257 12.51 0.97 5.11
CA GLU A 257 11.10 0.59 5.25
C GLU A 257 10.50 1.17 6.53
N LYS A 258 11.15 0.95 7.68
CA LYS A 258 10.74 1.54 8.95
C LYS A 258 10.78 3.07 8.92
N ALA A 259 11.80 3.68 8.32
CA ALA A 259 11.91 5.14 8.24
C ALA A 259 10.75 5.76 7.43
N ILE A 260 10.32 5.10 6.35
CA ILE A 260 9.13 5.48 5.58
C ILE A 260 7.88 5.32 6.44
N ASP A 261 7.70 4.20 7.14
CA ASP A 261 6.55 3.98 8.05
C ASP A 261 6.46 5.00 9.17
N ASP A 262 7.60 5.29 9.80
CA ASP A 262 7.70 6.32 10.83
C ASP A 262 7.33 7.68 10.26
N LYS A 263 7.73 7.99 9.00
CA LYS A 263 7.41 9.26 8.34
C LYS A 263 5.94 9.39 8.00
N VAL A 264 5.32 8.32 7.48
CA VAL A 264 3.87 8.24 7.27
C VAL A 264 3.15 8.44 8.59
N THR A 265 3.60 7.73 9.64
CA THR A 265 3.03 7.83 10.98
C THR A 265 3.14 9.25 11.51
N GLU A 266 4.33 9.85 11.55
CA GLU A 266 4.58 11.23 12.03
C GLU A 266 3.66 12.24 11.33
N HIS A 267 3.59 12.16 10.00
CA HIS A 267 2.80 13.08 9.18
C HIS A 267 1.31 13.05 9.55
N PHE A 268 0.81 11.87 9.87
CA PHE A 268 -0.60 11.64 10.16
C PHE A 268 -0.93 11.68 11.66
N GLN A 269 -0.01 11.34 12.56
CA GLN A 269 -0.22 11.22 14.00
C GLN A 269 -0.58 12.56 14.65
N SER A 270 -0.02 13.67 14.16
CA SER A 270 -0.40 15.02 14.61
C SER A 270 -1.85 15.40 14.26
N ARG A 271 -2.48 14.67 13.33
CA ARG A 271 -3.86 14.88 12.87
C ARG A 271 -4.87 13.92 13.50
N PHE A 272 -4.41 12.97 14.30
CA PHE A 272 -5.26 11.99 14.98
C PHE A 272 -5.02 11.97 16.50
N PRO A 273 -5.60 12.92 17.28
CA PRO A 273 -5.77 12.70 18.71
C PRO A 273 -6.76 11.55 18.95
N SER A 274 -6.59 10.82 20.06
CA SER A 274 -7.53 9.80 20.51
C SER A 274 -8.96 10.36 20.58
N GLY A 275 -9.91 9.74 19.87
CA GLY A 275 -11.34 10.07 19.92
C GLY A 275 -11.94 10.78 18.69
N ILE A 276 -11.55 10.41 17.47
CA ILE A 276 -12.16 10.95 16.24
C ILE A 276 -13.41 10.16 15.83
N GLU A 277 -14.49 10.90 15.59
CA GLU A 277 -15.68 10.44 14.88
C GLU A 277 -15.37 10.14 13.41
N LEU A 278 -15.92 9.04 12.97
CA LEU A 278 -15.40 8.20 11.91
C LEU A 278 -15.66 8.81 10.49
N GLY A 279 -16.41 9.91 10.42
CA GLY A 279 -16.58 10.75 9.21
C GLY A 279 -15.33 11.47 8.71
N GLN A 280 -14.24 11.48 9.49
CA GLN A 280 -12.96 12.06 9.08
C GLN A 280 -12.02 11.08 8.36
N LEU A 281 -12.46 9.82 8.15
CA LEU A 281 -11.75 8.88 7.28
C LEU A 281 -11.97 9.16 5.79
N GLY A 282 -13.01 9.92 5.41
CA GLY A 282 -13.54 10.03 4.04
C GLY A 282 -12.58 10.45 2.92
N GLU A 283 -11.48 11.17 3.20
CA GLU A 283 -10.45 11.46 2.16
C GLU A 283 -9.45 10.30 1.93
N LYS A 284 -9.52 9.25 2.76
CA LYS A 284 -8.57 8.12 2.81
C LYS A 284 -9.21 6.76 2.49
N TRP A 285 -10.41 6.71 1.91
CA TRP A 285 -11.07 5.44 1.61
C TRP A 285 -10.43 4.78 0.38
N GLU A 286 -9.45 3.91 0.62
CA GLU A 286 -8.94 2.90 -0.32
C GLU A 286 -9.78 1.62 -0.26
N PHE A 287 -11.08 1.77 0.02
CA PHE A 287 -12.02 0.66 0.16
C PHE A 287 -12.95 0.61 -1.06
N LEU A 288 -13.61 -0.53 -1.28
CA LEU A 288 -14.32 -0.83 -2.53
C LEU A 288 -15.81 -0.49 -2.50
N SER A 289 -16.28 0.07 -1.37
CA SER A 289 -17.63 0.55 -1.15
C SER A 289 -17.60 1.84 -0.32
N ASP A 290 -18.65 2.66 -0.44
CA ASP A 290 -18.93 3.86 0.35
C ASP A 290 -19.49 3.54 1.75
N HIS A 291 -19.63 2.25 2.05
CA HIS A 291 -19.85 1.68 3.38
C HIS A 291 -18.76 0.64 3.72
N LEU A 292 -18.36 0.53 4.99
CA LEU A 292 -17.61 -0.62 5.50
C LEU A 292 -18.56 -1.67 6.08
N PRO A 293 -18.22 -2.98 6.01
CA PRO A 293 -19.04 -3.99 6.65
C PRO A 293 -18.98 -3.87 8.17
N VAL A 294 -20.14 -3.97 8.80
CA VAL A 294 -20.28 -4.02 10.26
C VAL A 294 -20.62 -5.44 10.66
N GLY A 295 -20.06 -5.92 11.79
CA GLY A 295 -20.29 -7.29 12.26
C GLY A 295 -20.77 -7.39 13.69
N ALA A 296 -21.25 -8.57 14.04
CA ALA A 296 -21.62 -8.94 15.41
C ALA A 296 -21.54 -10.45 15.61
N ASN A 297 -21.14 -10.88 16.80
CA ASN A 297 -21.43 -12.21 17.31
C ASN A 297 -22.74 -12.15 18.09
N ILE A 298 -23.74 -12.97 17.72
CA ILE A 298 -25.04 -13.03 18.41
C ILE A 298 -25.35 -14.49 18.70
N ASP A 299 -25.42 -14.88 19.98
CA ASP A 299 -25.67 -16.27 20.41
C ASP A 299 -24.70 -17.27 19.73
N GLY A 300 -23.42 -16.87 19.62
CA GLY A 300 -22.38 -17.66 18.97
C GLY A 300 -22.54 -17.79 17.45
N ILE A 301 -23.32 -16.91 16.81
CA ILE A 301 -23.37 -16.78 15.36
C ILE A 301 -22.57 -15.55 14.95
N GLU A 302 -21.49 -15.75 14.20
CA GLU A 302 -20.69 -14.66 13.64
C GLU A 302 -21.40 -14.10 12.39
N MET A 303 -21.83 -12.85 12.45
CA MET A 303 -22.61 -12.19 11.42
C MET A 303 -21.92 -10.93 10.88
N ALA A 304 -22.22 -10.57 9.63
CA ALA A 304 -21.82 -9.30 9.01
C ALA A 304 -22.93 -8.72 8.13
N THR A 305 -22.93 -7.40 7.95
CA THR A 305 -23.79 -6.70 6.99
C THR A 305 -22.98 -5.71 6.17
N TRP A 306 -23.27 -5.61 4.88
CA TRP A 306 -22.54 -4.70 3.98
C TRP A 306 -23.35 -4.24 2.78
N ASN A 307 -23.50 -2.92 2.64
CA ASN A 307 -23.97 -2.32 1.39
C ASN A 307 -22.82 -2.33 0.37
N VAL A 308 -22.95 -3.13 -0.68
CA VAL A 308 -21.89 -3.31 -1.68
C VAL A 308 -22.00 -2.34 -2.86
N LEU A 309 -23.04 -1.50 -2.92
CA LEU A 309 -23.20 -0.40 -3.88
C LEU A 309 -23.02 -0.82 -5.36
N ASN A 310 -24.01 -1.43 -6.01
CA ASN A 310 -23.89 -1.88 -7.42
C ASN A 310 -23.35 -0.80 -8.40
N THR A 311 -22.73 -1.27 -9.49
CA THR A 311 -22.15 -0.46 -10.57
C THR A 311 -23.09 0.61 -11.13
N VAL A 312 -24.37 0.30 -11.33
CA VAL A 312 -25.33 1.25 -11.95
C VAL A 312 -25.61 2.43 -11.01
N TYR A 313 -25.82 2.13 -9.74
CA TYR A 313 -26.04 3.15 -8.73
C TYR A 313 -24.77 3.96 -8.47
N LEU A 314 -23.61 3.31 -8.43
CA LEU A 314 -22.31 3.99 -8.34
C LEU A 314 -22.11 4.97 -9.50
N SER A 315 -22.37 4.59 -10.75
CA SER A 315 -22.30 5.53 -11.89
C SER A 315 -23.24 6.73 -11.72
N TRP A 316 -24.47 6.50 -11.22
CA TRP A 316 -25.43 7.57 -10.94
C TRP A 316 -24.96 8.53 -9.82
N VAL A 317 -24.34 8.01 -8.76
CA VAL A 317 -23.78 8.79 -7.63
C VAL A 317 -22.55 9.55 -8.09
N GLU A 318 -21.67 8.91 -8.87
CA GLU A 318 -20.43 9.49 -9.39
C GLU A 318 -20.70 10.66 -10.33
N GLU A 319 -21.62 10.51 -11.29
CA GLU A 319 -22.00 11.57 -12.24
C GLU A 319 -22.46 12.85 -11.53
N ARG A 320 -23.24 12.69 -10.44
CA ARG A 320 -23.72 13.81 -9.61
C ARG A 320 -22.72 14.26 -8.56
N ASN A 321 -21.70 13.44 -8.31
CA ASN A 321 -20.78 13.55 -7.19
C ASN A 321 -21.46 13.84 -5.84
N SER A 322 -22.69 13.34 -5.66
CA SER A 322 -23.56 13.72 -4.53
C SER A 322 -23.03 13.27 -3.18
N GLN A 323 -22.23 12.19 -3.15
CA GLN A 323 -21.58 11.65 -1.96
C GLN A 323 -20.05 11.89 -1.96
N GLY A 324 -19.50 12.56 -2.98
CA GLY A 324 -18.06 12.79 -3.11
C GLY A 324 -17.26 11.61 -3.71
N LEU A 325 -17.91 10.65 -4.36
CA LEU A 325 -17.26 9.44 -4.90
C LEU A 325 -16.41 9.69 -6.15
N LYS A 326 -16.51 10.86 -6.80
CA LYS A 326 -15.78 11.12 -8.05
C LYS A 326 -14.27 11.24 -7.81
N GLY A 327 -13.50 10.34 -8.42
CA GLY A 327 -12.05 10.26 -8.25
C GLY A 327 -11.62 9.57 -6.95
N SER A 328 -12.54 8.90 -6.24
CA SER A 328 -12.21 7.99 -5.15
C SER A 328 -11.77 6.63 -5.68
N HIS A 329 -11.20 5.78 -4.81
CA HIS A 329 -10.84 4.41 -5.18
C HIS A 329 -12.05 3.59 -5.66
N ILE A 330 -13.24 3.86 -5.09
CA ILE A 330 -14.51 3.22 -5.46
C ILE A 330 -14.85 3.50 -6.92
N SER A 331 -14.76 4.76 -7.38
CA SER A 331 -14.99 5.10 -8.80
C SER A 331 -13.86 4.61 -9.70
N MET A 332 -12.61 4.70 -9.25
CA MET A 332 -11.45 4.26 -10.03
C MET A 332 -11.42 2.75 -10.29
N THR A 333 -11.91 1.94 -9.35
CA THR A 333 -12.00 0.47 -9.47
C THR A 333 -13.30 0.01 -10.14
N ASN A 334 -14.26 0.89 -10.37
CA ASN A 334 -15.49 0.60 -11.12
C ASN A 334 -15.26 0.50 -12.63
N GLN A 335 -14.15 -0.11 -13.03
CA GLN A 335 -13.79 -0.36 -14.42
C GLN A 335 -14.33 -1.71 -14.85
N MET A 336 -15.00 -1.74 -15.99
CA MET A 336 -15.50 -2.98 -16.59
C MET A 336 -14.31 -3.85 -17.01
N ILE A 337 -14.30 -5.09 -16.54
CA ILE A 337 -13.27 -6.09 -16.88
C ILE A 337 -13.83 -7.22 -17.76
N ASP A 338 -15.16 -7.28 -17.90
CA ASP A 338 -15.88 -8.18 -18.78
C ASP A 338 -17.05 -7.42 -19.43
N GLU A 339 -16.96 -7.19 -20.74
CA GLU A 339 -17.99 -6.47 -21.50
C GLU A 339 -19.26 -7.28 -21.74
N GLU A 340 -19.19 -8.62 -21.72
CA GLU A 340 -20.33 -9.50 -21.97
C GLU A 340 -21.23 -9.58 -20.74
N THR A 341 -20.62 -9.72 -19.57
CA THR A 341 -21.37 -9.80 -18.30
C THR A 341 -21.58 -8.44 -17.64
N GLY A 342 -20.76 -7.43 -17.97
CA GLY A 342 -20.76 -6.12 -17.33
C GLY A 342 -20.06 -6.10 -15.96
N LEU A 343 -19.29 -7.14 -15.64
CA LEU A 343 -18.54 -7.26 -14.38
C LEU A 343 -17.45 -6.20 -14.28
N THR A 344 -17.33 -5.59 -13.10
CA THR A 344 -16.26 -4.62 -12.80
C THR A 344 -15.15 -5.19 -11.94
N LEU A 345 -13.96 -4.58 -11.98
CA LEU A 345 -12.85 -4.91 -11.08
C LEU A 345 -13.29 -4.80 -9.61
N ARG A 346 -14.01 -3.73 -9.27
CA ARG A 346 -14.59 -3.52 -7.95
C ARG A 346 -15.47 -4.69 -7.51
N ASP A 347 -16.39 -5.16 -8.35
CA ASP A 347 -17.28 -6.28 -8.01
C ASP A 347 -16.47 -7.54 -7.66
N LYS A 348 -15.45 -7.86 -8.46
CA LYS A 348 -14.57 -9.01 -8.19
C LYS A 348 -13.88 -8.89 -6.83
N LEU A 349 -13.35 -7.71 -6.53
CA LEU A 349 -12.64 -7.45 -5.28
C LEU A 349 -13.55 -7.47 -4.05
N VAL A 350 -14.77 -6.94 -4.17
CA VAL A 350 -15.79 -7.02 -3.12
C VAL A 350 -16.16 -8.48 -2.87
N VAL A 351 -16.34 -9.30 -3.92
CA VAL A 351 -16.58 -10.74 -3.74
C VAL A 351 -15.42 -11.39 -3.00
N ASP A 352 -14.17 -11.10 -3.34
CA ASP A 352 -13.00 -11.66 -2.66
C ASP A 352 -13.00 -11.33 -1.16
N GLN A 353 -13.36 -10.10 -0.77
CA GLN A 353 -13.53 -9.74 0.65
C GLN A 353 -14.69 -10.48 1.33
N VAL A 354 -15.79 -10.73 0.62
CA VAL A 354 -16.87 -11.58 1.15
C VAL A 354 -16.36 -13.00 1.42
N ILE A 355 -15.58 -13.57 0.50
CA ILE A 355 -14.97 -14.88 0.68
C ILE A 355 -13.95 -14.89 1.83
N ASP A 356 -13.19 -13.81 2.03
CA ASP A 356 -12.28 -13.68 3.18
C ASP A 356 -13.05 -13.66 4.51
N MET A 357 -14.15 -12.90 4.58
CA MET A 357 -15.00 -12.86 5.77
C MET A 357 -15.53 -14.25 6.13
N ILE A 358 -15.91 -15.05 5.13
CA ILE A 358 -16.35 -16.44 5.30
C ILE A 358 -15.21 -17.30 5.84
N ASN A 359 -14.00 -17.14 5.30
CA ASN A 359 -12.83 -17.96 5.64
C ASN A 359 -11.97 -17.39 6.78
N HIS A 360 -12.49 -16.39 7.51
CA HIS A 360 -11.74 -15.69 8.53
C HIS A 360 -11.15 -16.65 9.58
N PRO A 361 -9.85 -16.54 9.91
CA PRO A 361 -9.13 -17.57 10.68
C PRO A 361 -9.67 -17.75 12.10
N THR A 362 -10.08 -16.66 12.76
CA THR A 362 -10.60 -16.66 14.14
C THR A 362 -12.12 -16.45 14.23
N HIS A 363 -12.71 -15.70 13.31
CA HIS A 363 -14.12 -15.29 13.35
C HIS A 363 -14.82 -15.49 11.99
N PRO A 364 -14.89 -16.73 11.47
CA PRO A 364 -15.51 -17.03 10.18
C PRO A 364 -16.99 -16.64 10.20
N LYS A 365 -17.40 -15.79 9.25
CA LYS A 365 -18.77 -15.29 9.21
C LYS A 365 -19.70 -16.40 8.71
N GLN A 366 -20.68 -16.73 9.55
CA GLN A 366 -21.68 -17.77 9.31
C GLN A 366 -22.95 -17.21 8.66
N LEU A 367 -23.16 -15.89 8.74
CA LEU A 367 -24.25 -15.21 8.06
C LEU A 367 -23.80 -13.82 7.60
N ILE A 368 -23.97 -13.51 6.32
CA ILE A 368 -23.60 -12.22 5.73
C ILE A 368 -24.80 -11.66 4.98
N SER A 369 -25.22 -10.47 5.38
CA SER A 369 -26.27 -9.69 4.75
C SER A 369 -25.64 -8.72 3.74
N LEU A 370 -25.98 -8.85 2.46
CA LEU A 370 -25.45 -7.97 1.41
C LEU A 370 -26.60 -7.18 0.79
N GLN A 371 -26.39 -5.87 0.61
CA GLN A 371 -27.37 -4.97 0.00
C GLN A 371 -26.86 -4.39 -1.32
N GLU A 372 -27.78 -4.05 -2.22
CA GLU A 372 -27.47 -3.44 -3.52
C GLU A 372 -26.55 -4.28 -4.42
N CYS A 373 -26.72 -5.60 -4.43
CA CYS A 373 -25.93 -6.51 -5.26
C CYS A 373 -26.40 -6.48 -6.73
N GLY A 374 -25.48 -6.24 -7.66
CA GLY A 374 -25.73 -6.36 -9.10
C GLY A 374 -25.68 -7.82 -9.58
N SER A 375 -26.31 -8.13 -10.72
CA SER A 375 -26.29 -9.48 -11.29
C SER A 375 -24.88 -10.03 -11.57
N PRO A 376 -23.91 -9.26 -12.12
CA PRO A 376 -22.56 -9.76 -12.37
C PRO A 376 -21.82 -10.12 -11.08
N PHE A 377 -21.94 -9.27 -10.05
CA PHE A 377 -21.43 -9.52 -8.71
C PHE A 377 -21.98 -10.83 -8.13
N LEU A 378 -23.30 -11.04 -8.20
CA LEU A 378 -23.95 -12.23 -7.65
C LEU A 378 -23.54 -13.52 -8.37
N GLN A 379 -23.28 -13.45 -9.68
CA GLN A 379 -22.78 -14.59 -10.44
C GLN A 379 -21.39 -15.00 -9.95
N VAL A 380 -20.45 -14.04 -9.86
CA VAL A 380 -19.09 -14.31 -9.37
C VAL A 380 -19.09 -14.77 -7.92
N LEU A 381 -19.94 -14.18 -7.07
CA LEU A 381 -20.11 -14.63 -5.69
C LEU A 381 -20.55 -16.10 -5.64
N ARG A 382 -21.60 -16.46 -6.38
CA ARG A 382 -22.12 -17.83 -6.43
C ARG A 382 -21.04 -18.83 -6.88
N ASP A 383 -20.24 -18.48 -7.87
CA ASP A 383 -19.19 -19.35 -8.40
C ASP A 383 -18.02 -19.54 -7.41
N LYS A 384 -17.77 -18.58 -6.52
CA LYS A 384 -16.69 -18.62 -5.52
C LYS A 384 -17.11 -19.14 -4.15
N LEU A 385 -18.40 -19.21 -3.84
CA LEU A 385 -18.86 -19.65 -2.54
C LEU A 385 -18.44 -21.11 -2.25
N PRO A 386 -17.92 -21.40 -1.05
CA PRO A 386 -17.70 -22.78 -0.62
C PRO A 386 -18.99 -23.60 -0.65
N GLU A 387 -18.90 -24.92 -0.85
CA GLU A 387 -20.08 -25.82 -0.93
C GLU A 387 -21.01 -25.75 0.29
N HIS A 388 -20.48 -25.36 1.46
CA HIS A 388 -21.25 -25.23 2.69
C HIS A 388 -21.98 -23.89 2.83
N MET A 389 -21.76 -22.94 1.92
CA MET A 389 -22.41 -21.63 1.93
C MET A 389 -23.57 -21.60 0.91
N ALA A 390 -24.71 -21.08 1.32
CA ALA A 390 -25.90 -20.93 0.49
C ALA A 390 -26.36 -19.46 0.44
N ILE A 391 -27.05 -19.07 -0.63
CA ILE A 391 -27.59 -17.72 -0.84
C ILE A 391 -29.12 -17.77 -0.81
N VAL A 392 -29.74 -16.87 -0.03
CA VAL A 392 -31.16 -16.55 -0.12
C VAL A 392 -31.32 -15.21 -0.84
N TYR A 393 -32.20 -15.17 -1.85
CA TYR A 393 -32.43 -14.00 -2.70
C TYR A 393 -33.73 -13.28 -2.32
N THR A 394 -33.75 -11.95 -2.42
CA THR A 394 -34.95 -11.11 -2.20
C THR A 394 -36.07 -11.39 -3.19
N GLN A 395 -35.71 -11.61 -4.47
CA GLN A 395 -36.66 -11.85 -5.55
C GLN A 395 -36.21 -13.05 -6.38
N LYS A 396 -37.16 -13.93 -6.76
CA LYS A 396 -36.92 -15.09 -7.63
C LYS A 396 -36.88 -14.65 -9.10
N GLU A 397 -36.18 -15.42 -9.96
CA GLU A 397 -35.90 -15.05 -11.35
C GLU A 397 -37.13 -14.62 -12.20
N PRO A 398 -36.96 -13.69 -13.16
CA PRO A 398 -35.69 -13.05 -13.56
C PRO A 398 -35.20 -12.03 -12.53
N PHE A 399 -33.91 -12.11 -12.24
CA PHE A 399 -33.25 -11.29 -11.25
C PHE A 399 -33.35 -9.79 -11.59
N PRO A 400 -33.85 -8.92 -10.69
CA PRO A 400 -33.84 -7.48 -10.90
C PRO A 400 -32.39 -6.94 -10.94
N LYS A 401 -32.23 -5.72 -11.45
CA LYS A 401 -30.92 -5.04 -11.60
C LYS A 401 -30.16 -4.91 -10.27
N ASN A 402 -30.88 -4.80 -9.15
CA ASN A 402 -30.34 -4.71 -7.80
C ASN A 402 -31.06 -5.73 -6.89
N GLN A 403 -30.30 -6.43 -6.05
CA GLN A 403 -30.85 -7.37 -5.08
C GLN A 403 -30.15 -7.27 -3.74
N ASP A 404 -30.94 -7.50 -2.70
CA ASP A 404 -30.41 -7.79 -1.39
C ASP A 404 -30.40 -9.31 -1.20
N VAL A 405 -29.32 -9.83 -0.65
CA VAL A 405 -29.14 -11.27 -0.46
C VAL A 405 -28.62 -11.57 0.93
N VAL A 406 -28.88 -12.79 1.41
CA VAL A 406 -28.25 -13.30 2.62
C VAL A 406 -27.48 -14.57 2.29
N VAL A 407 -26.18 -14.54 2.56
CA VAL A 407 -25.27 -15.69 2.48
C VAL A 407 -25.20 -16.34 3.85
N TYR A 408 -25.32 -17.67 3.95
CA TYR A 408 -25.27 -18.36 5.24
C TYR A 408 -24.59 -19.72 5.18
N ASP A 409 -24.01 -20.14 6.31
CA ASP A 409 -23.35 -21.42 6.48
C ASP A 409 -24.34 -22.53 6.86
N THR A 410 -24.57 -23.44 5.93
CA THR A 410 -25.48 -24.58 6.05
C THR A 410 -25.07 -25.60 7.10
N ARG A 411 -23.82 -25.57 7.58
CA ARG A 411 -23.34 -26.43 8.69
C ARG A 411 -23.87 -25.97 10.04
N HIS A 412 -24.23 -24.68 10.14
CA HIS A 412 -24.60 -24.03 11.40
C HIS A 412 -26.05 -23.53 11.41
N LEU A 413 -26.60 -23.20 10.25
CA LEU A 413 -27.91 -22.56 10.11
C LEU A 413 -28.75 -23.31 9.08
N THR A 414 -30.03 -23.54 9.42
CA THR A 414 -31.00 -24.08 8.47
C THR A 414 -32.05 -23.04 8.12
N TYR A 415 -32.14 -22.65 6.86
CA TYR A 415 -33.18 -21.73 6.38
C TYR A 415 -34.57 -22.40 6.39
N ARG A 416 -35.61 -21.64 6.79
CA ARG A 416 -37.00 -22.07 6.94
C ARG A 416 -37.93 -21.15 6.13
N GLU A 417 -38.15 -21.48 4.86
CA GLU A 417 -38.95 -20.66 3.92
C GLU A 417 -40.42 -20.50 4.35
N ASP A 418 -40.99 -21.52 5.01
CA ASP A 418 -42.36 -21.50 5.54
C ASP A 418 -42.55 -20.53 6.71
N LEU A 419 -41.47 -20.14 7.39
CA LEU A 419 -41.48 -19.24 8.54
C LEU A 419 -41.06 -17.80 8.20
N SER A 420 -40.67 -17.52 6.95
CA SER A 420 -40.37 -16.16 6.44
C SER A 420 -41.60 -15.28 6.17
N SER A 421 -42.81 -15.77 6.45
CA SER A 421 -44.09 -15.25 5.97
C SER A 421 -44.65 -13.99 6.67
N ILE A 422 -43.85 -13.22 7.44
CA ILE A 422 -44.35 -11.94 7.96
C ILE A 422 -44.10 -10.90 6.87
N ASP A 423 -45.11 -10.71 6.02
CA ASP A 423 -45.08 -9.71 4.96
C ASP A 423 -44.85 -8.31 5.57
N TYR A 424 -44.00 -7.53 4.90
CA TYR A 424 -43.83 -6.13 5.25
C TYR A 424 -45.14 -5.39 4.95
N PRO A 425 -45.84 -4.85 5.97
CA PRO A 425 -47.23 -4.39 5.82
C PRO A 425 -47.33 -2.98 5.22
N TYR A 426 -46.19 -2.35 4.93
CA TYR A 426 -46.11 -1.01 4.35
C TYR A 426 -45.75 -1.10 2.86
N GLU A 427 -46.08 -0.07 2.10
CA GLU A 427 -45.76 -0.01 0.67
C GLU A 427 -44.23 0.09 0.50
N CYS A 428 -43.60 -1.02 0.09
CA CYS A 428 -42.20 -1.01 -0.29
C CYS A 428 -42.03 -0.31 -1.64
N ASP A 429 -41.02 0.57 -1.74
CA ASP A 429 -40.49 0.94 -3.05
C ASP A 429 -40.04 -0.35 -3.77
N PRO A 430 -40.51 -0.65 -4.98
CA PRO A 430 -40.13 -1.85 -5.73
C PRO A 430 -38.61 -1.99 -5.96
N THR A 431 -37.87 -0.90 -5.82
CA THR A 431 -36.40 -0.85 -5.94
C THR A 431 -35.66 -1.05 -4.61
N ARG A 432 -36.38 -1.16 -3.48
CA ARG A 432 -35.83 -1.24 -2.11
C ARG A 432 -36.58 -2.29 -1.27
N PRO A 433 -36.40 -3.58 -1.59
CA PRO A 433 -37.07 -4.67 -0.88
C PRO A 433 -36.55 -4.83 0.56
N VAL A 434 -37.41 -5.36 1.43
CA VAL A 434 -37.02 -5.83 2.77
C VAL A 434 -37.15 -7.35 2.80
N MET A 435 -36.07 -8.06 3.14
CA MET A 435 -36.08 -9.50 3.42
C MET A 435 -36.47 -9.74 4.86
N ASN A 436 -37.31 -10.75 5.08
CA ASN A 436 -37.51 -11.34 6.40
C ASN A 436 -37.28 -12.84 6.29
N LEU A 437 -36.16 -13.30 6.86
CA LEU A 437 -35.71 -14.68 6.75
C LEU A 437 -35.77 -15.35 8.12
N ALA A 438 -36.08 -16.64 8.11
CA ALA A 438 -36.07 -17.46 9.31
C ALA A 438 -34.98 -18.53 9.20
N PHE A 439 -34.10 -18.58 10.20
CA PHE A 439 -33.03 -19.56 10.33
C PHE A 439 -33.18 -20.33 11.63
N GLU A 440 -32.83 -21.61 11.62
CA GLU A 440 -32.81 -22.47 12.80
C GLU A 440 -31.37 -22.89 13.14
N LYS A 441 -31.02 -22.80 14.43
CA LYS A 441 -29.78 -23.32 15.02
C LYS A 441 -30.09 -23.87 16.42
N ASP A 442 -29.65 -25.09 16.70
CA ASP A 442 -29.85 -25.76 18.00
C ASP A 442 -31.30 -25.74 18.52
N GLY A 443 -32.28 -25.88 17.61
CA GLY A 443 -33.72 -25.84 17.93
C GLY A 443 -34.28 -24.45 18.27
N LYS A 444 -33.48 -23.39 18.16
CA LYS A 444 -33.91 -21.99 18.29
C LYS A 444 -34.14 -21.37 16.91
N LEU A 445 -35.12 -20.47 16.83
CA LEU A 445 -35.45 -19.71 15.63
C LEU A 445 -34.83 -18.31 15.68
N TYR A 446 -34.19 -17.92 14.59
CA TYR A 446 -33.55 -16.62 14.37
C TYR A 446 -34.24 -15.96 13.18
N ARG A 447 -34.78 -14.76 13.36
CA ARG A 447 -35.33 -13.93 12.29
C ARG A 447 -34.28 -12.92 11.86
N VAL A 448 -33.93 -12.92 10.58
CA VAL A 448 -32.98 -11.98 10.00
C VAL A 448 -33.73 -11.08 9.04
N VAL A 449 -33.74 -9.78 9.34
CA VAL A 449 -34.36 -8.74 8.54
C VAL A 449 -33.26 -7.99 7.81
N ASN A 450 -33.09 -8.26 6.52
CA ASN A 450 -32.14 -7.53 5.67
C ASN A 450 -32.92 -6.47 4.88
N GLY A 451 -32.51 -5.21 4.87
CA GLY A 451 -33.15 -4.25 3.99
C GLY A 451 -32.43 -2.93 3.84
N HIS A 452 -32.73 -2.24 2.74
CA HIS A 452 -32.32 -0.87 2.46
C HIS A 452 -33.50 0.08 2.70
N LEU A 453 -33.57 0.70 3.89
CA LEU A 453 -34.69 1.59 4.22
C LEU A 453 -34.42 3.01 3.69
N PRO A 454 -35.42 3.67 3.08
CA PRO A 454 -35.21 4.99 2.49
C PRO A 454 -34.92 6.06 3.56
N GLY A 455 -33.76 6.68 3.40
CA GLY A 455 -33.27 7.83 4.14
C GLY A 455 -33.92 9.18 3.87
N ASN A 456 -35.22 9.23 3.61
CA ASN A 456 -35.90 10.52 3.71
C ASN A 456 -36.37 10.68 5.18
N PRO A 457 -35.69 11.48 6.01
CA PRO A 457 -36.07 11.69 7.40
C PRO A 457 -37.49 12.29 7.55
N ASP A 458 -38.01 12.91 6.49
CA ASP A 458 -39.34 13.51 6.42
C ASP A 458 -40.45 12.51 5.99
N LEU A 459 -40.08 11.27 5.64
CA LEU A 459 -41.05 10.18 5.36
C LEU A 459 -41.17 9.25 6.59
N PRO A 460 -42.33 8.59 6.78
CA PRO A 460 -42.61 7.76 7.96
C PRO A 460 -41.82 6.44 8.03
N GLY A 461 -40.86 6.20 7.14
CA GLY A 461 -40.20 4.90 6.97
C GLY A 461 -39.53 4.33 8.23
N LYS A 462 -38.97 5.18 9.11
CA LYS A 462 -38.40 4.74 10.40
C LYS A 462 -39.47 4.32 11.41
N GLU A 463 -40.59 5.04 11.47
CA GLU A 463 -41.72 4.72 12.34
C GLU A 463 -42.45 3.44 11.86
N GLU A 464 -42.57 3.27 10.54
CA GLU A 464 -43.11 2.06 9.90
C GLU A 464 -42.21 0.85 10.15
N PHE A 465 -40.91 0.99 9.96
CA PHE A 465 -39.96 -0.08 10.25
C PHE A 465 -39.97 -0.47 11.74
N ALA A 466 -40.02 0.52 12.65
CA ALA A 466 -40.13 0.26 14.08
C ALA A 466 -41.41 -0.51 14.42
N ALA A 467 -42.54 -0.16 13.81
CA ALA A 467 -43.79 -0.89 13.95
C ALA A 467 -43.71 -2.30 13.37
N TYR A 468 -43.04 -2.49 12.22
CA TYR A 468 -42.83 -3.81 11.62
C TYR A 468 -42.03 -4.74 12.53
N ILE A 469 -40.91 -4.27 13.10
CA ILE A 469 -40.12 -5.05 14.07
C ILE A 469 -40.92 -5.40 15.33
N ASN A 470 -41.89 -4.54 15.71
CA ASN A 470 -42.80 -4.81 16.83
C ASN A 470 -43.84 -5.91 16.53
N LEU A 471 -44.18 -6.16 15.26
CA LEU A 471 -45.07 -7.27 14.87
C LEU A 471 -44.42 -8.64 15.03
N MET A 472 -43.08 -8.70 15.03
CA MET A 472 -42.35 -9.96 15.17
C MET A 472 -42.39 -10.46 16.62
N ASP A 473 -42.34 -11.78 16.81
CA ASP A 473 -42.20 -12.37 18.14
C ASP A 473 -40.87 -11.99 18.80
N ASP A 474 -40.72 -12.22 20.11
CA ASP A 474 -39.48 -11.93 20.88
C ASP A 474 -38.36 -12.98 20.68
N ASN A 475 -38.45 -13.79 19.62
CA ASN A 475 -37.31 -14.58 19.11
C ASN A 475 -36.19 -13.63 18.65
N ILE A 476 -34.96 -14.12 18.41
CA ILE A 476 -33.85 -13.28 17.95
C ILE A 476 -34.23 -12.63 16.64
N VAL A 477 -34.59 -11.35 16.64
CA VAL A 477 -34.73 -10.56 15.43
C VAL A 477 -33.44 -9.78 15.26
N VAL A 478 -32.69 -10.12 14.22
CA VAL A 478 -31.50 -9.40 13.79
C VAL A 478 -31.88 -8.59 12.57
N ALA A 479 -32.00 -7.27 12.71
CA ALA A 479 -32.18 -6.40 11.56
C ALA A 479 -30.85 -5.77 11.16
N MET A 480 -30.53 -5.84 9.87
CA MET A 480 -29.23 -5.54 9.30
C MET A 480 -29.41 -4.79 7.97
N GLY A 481 -28.70 -3.67 7.81
CA GLY A 481 -28.60 -3.01 6.50
C GLY A 481 -28.35 -1.52 6.56
N ASP A 482 -28.43 -0.90 5.37
CA ASP A 482 -28.36 0.55 5.18
C ASP A 482 -29.73 1.17 5.50
N MET A 483 -29.86 1.67 6.72
CA MET A 483 -31.12 2.16 7.25
C MET A 483 -31.29 3.66 7.06
N ASN A 484 -30.24 4.39 6.69
CA ASN A 484 -30.25 5.84 6.50
C ASN A 484 -30.79 6.70 7.67
N PHE A 485 -30.93 6.14 8.88
CA PHE A 485 -31.40 6.85 10.07
C PHE A 485 -30.32 6.86 11.15
N THR A 486 -30.27 7.90 11.99
CA THR A 486 -29.37 7.89 13.15
C THR A 486 -29.92 7.01 14.27
N ARG A 487 -29.05 6.68 15.23
CA ARG A 487 -29.44 5.98 16.46
C ARG A 487 -30.58 6.70 17.18
N GLU A 488 -30.49 8.02 17.37
CA GLU A 488 -31.48 8.81 18.09
C GLU A 488 -32.83 8.83 17.37
N GLU A 489 -32.82 8.91 16.04
CA GLU A 489 -34.02 8.86 15.21
C GLU A 489 -34.75 7.53 15.36
N MET A 490 -34.01 6.42 15.34
CA MET A 490 -34.57 5.09 15.53
C MET A 490 -35.07 4.85 16.95
N GLN A 491 -34.34 5.30 17.98
CA GLN A 491 -34.81 5.22 19.36
C GLN A 491 -36.12 5.97 19.55
N LYS A 492 -36.23 7.16 18.97
CA LYS A 492 -37.47 7.96 19.00
C LYS A 492 -38.60 7.27 18.24
N ALA A 493 -38.34 6.70 17.07
CA ALA A 493 -39.34 5.98 16.29
C ALA A 493 -39.96 4.81 17.09
N PHE A 494 -39.14 3.99 17.76
CA PHE A 494 -39.62 2.91 18.60
C PHE A 494 -40.38 3.39 19.85
N LEU A 495 -39.95 4.50 20.44
CA LEU A 495 -40.67 5.14 21.54
C LEU A 495 -42.07 5.59 21.10
N THR A 496 -42.19 6.18 19.90
CA THR A 496 -43.48 6.58 19.31
C THR A 496 -44.40 5.39 19.07
N GLN A 497 -43.85 4.20 18.82
CA GLN A 497 -44.60 2.94 18.72
C GLN A 497 -44.94 2.30 20.07
N GLY A 498 -44.78 3.02 21.18
CA GLY A 498 -45.23 2.60 22.51
C GLY A 498 -44.29 1.66 23.27
N ARG A 499 -43.01 1.55 22.86
CA ARG A 499 -41.99 0.82 23.63
C ARG A 499 -41.03 1.80 24.34
N GLU A 500 -41.22 1.96 25.65
CA GLU A 500 -40.33 2.76 26.52
C GLU A 500 -38.96 2.09 26.73
N ASN A 501 -38.92 0.74 26.68
CA ASN A 501 -37.71 -0.05 26.60
C ASN A 501 -37.44 -0.36 25.13
N VAL A 502 -36.66 0.52 24.52
CA VAL A 502 -36.18 0.47 23.15
C VAL A 502 -35.61 -0.95 22.92
N PRO A 503 -36.21 -1.82 22.07
CA PRO A 503 -35.87 -3.26 21.99
C PRO A 503 -34.47 -3.57 21.47
N PHE A 504 -33.64 -2.53 21.30
CA PHE A 504 -32.32 -2.59 20.74
C PHE A 504 -31.34 -2.88 21.85
N SER A 505 -30.83 -4.11 21.86
CA SER A 505 -29.71 -4.43 22.73
C SER A 505 -28.39 -3.88 22.17
N LEU A 506 -28.33 -3.67 20.85
CA LEU A 506 -27.09 -3.43 20.13
C LEU A 506 -27.30 -2.53 18.91
N ILE A 507 -26.39 -1.55 18.72
CA ILE A 507 -26.33 -0.62 17.60
C ILE A 507 -24.85 -0.28 17.39
N SER A 508 -24.28 -0.64 16.24
CA SER A 508 -23.04 -0.02 15.74
C SER A 508 -23.40 0.82 14.56
N SER A 509 -22.82 2.00 14.49
CA SER A 509 -23.19 3.04 13.56
C SER A 509 -21.91 3.52 12.91
N TYR A 510 -21.74 3.23 11.63
CA TYR A 510 -20.56 3.65 10.88
C TYR A 510 -20.90 4.92 10.08
N PRO A 511 -20.15 6.01 10.23
CA PRO A 511 -20.37 7.20 9.42
C PRO A 511 -20.04 6.92 7.96
N THR A 512 -21.00 7.26 7.13
CA THR A 512 -20.92 7.21 5.68
C THR A 512 -20.81 8.66 5.20
N ASN A 513 -19.83 8.90 4.32
CA ASN A 513 -19.64 10.05 3.42
C ASN A 513 -18.15 10.16 3.07
N VAL A 514 -17.85 10.21 1.78
CA VAL A 514 -16.48 10.41 1.26
C VAL A 514 -16.13 11.92 1.19
N SER A 515 -17.14 12.79 1.17
CA SER A 515 -16.96 14.24 1.11
C SER A 515 -16.81 14.89 2.49
N LEU A 516 -15.68 15.57 2.73
CA LEU A 516 -15.46 16.40 3.93
C LEU A 516 -16.45 17.57 4.08
N SER A 517 -17.10 17.97 2.99
CA SER A 517 -18.09 19.06 3.01
C SER A 517 -19.47 18.61 3.50
N LEU A 518 -19.70 17.30 3.61
CA LEU A 518 -20.97 16.72 4.03
C LEU A 518 -20.84 16.19 5.46
N LYS A 519 -21.85 16.47 6.30
CA LYS A 519 -21.91 15.89 7.64
C LYS A 519 -22.07 14.38 7.53
N SER A 520 -21.12 13.62 8.07
CA SER A 520 -21.17 12.16 8.11
C SER A 520 -22.48 11.65 8.70
N LYS A 521 -23.09 10.66 8.06
CA LYS A 521 -24.33 10.05 8.54
C LYS A 521 -24.05 8.65 9.05
N THR A 522 -24.50 8.30 10.24
CA THR A 522 -24.30 6.97 10.81
C THR A 522 -25.49 6.08 10.47
N ILE A 523 -25.40 5.30 9.40
CA ILE A 523 -26.59 4.75 8.73
C ILE A 523 -26.62 3.24 8.50
N ASP A 524 -25.49 2.54 8.62
CA ASP A 524 -25.50 1.07 8.69
C ASP A 524 -25.69 0.64 10.13
N HIS A 525 -26.65 -0.26 10.36
CA HIS A 525 -26.96 -0.72 11.70
C HIS A 525 -27.18 -2.22 11.77
N ILE A 526 -26.76 -2.80 12.90
CA ILE A 526 -27.21 -4.11 13.37
C ILE A 526 -28.09 -3.88 14.59
N TYR A 527 -29.33 -4.35 14.53
CA TYR A 527 -30.29 -4.28 15.61
C TYR A 527 -30.63 -5.68 16.11
N VAL A 528 -30.60 -5.86 17.42
CA VAL A 528 -30.93 -7.15 18.06
C VAL A 528 -32.08 -6.96 19.04
N LYS A 529 -33.19 -7.66 18.80
CA LYS A 529 -34.33 -7.79 19.70
C LYS A 529 -34.33 -9.18 20.34
N GLY A 530 -34.34 -9.23 21.68
CA GLY A 530 -34.31 -10.45 22.48
C GLY A 530 -33.31 -10.37 23.65
N SER A 531 -33.19 -11.44 24.45
CA SER A 531 -32.29 -11.51 25.61
C SER A 531 -31.17 -12.54 25.38
N PHE A 532 -30.16 -12.14 24.61
CA PHE A 532 -29.06 -13.03 24.19
C PHE A 532 -27.70 -12.39 24.48
N GLU A 533 -26.67 -13.22 24.59
CA GLU A 533 -25.29 -12.74 24.59
C GLU A 533 -24.91 -12.26 23.19
N TRP A 534 -24.25 -11.12 23.12
CA TRP A 534 -23.79 -10.53 21.88
C TRP A 534 -22.49 -9.75 22.09
N GLN A 535 -21.74 -9.60 21.01
CA GLN A 535 -20.52 -8.80 20.94
C GLN A 535 -20.43 -8.13 19.57
N MET A 536 -20.17 -6.82 19.53
CA MET A 536 -19.94 -6.14 18.23
C MET A 536 -18.57 -6.44 17.66
N ARG A 537 -18.52 -6.32 16.33
CA ARG A 537 -17.29 -6.21 15.56
C ARG A 537 -17.36 -4.93 14.76
N TYR A 538 -16.52 -3.95 15.11
CA TYR A 538 -16.26 -2.80 14.26
C TYR A 538 -15.59 -3.28 12.96
N PRO A 539 -15.64 -2.51 11.86
CA PRO A 539 -15.10 -2.98 10.59
C PRO A 539 -13.63 -3.43 10.65
N GLU A 540 -12.82 -2.80 11.50
CA GLU A 540 -11.44 -3.20 11.73
C GLU A 540 -11.34 -4.63 12.30
N GLU A 541 -12.28 -5.00 13.18
CA GLU A 541 -12.38 -6.34 13.78
C GLU A 541 -13.06 -7.36 12.86
N VAL A 542 -13.91 -6.90 11.92
CA VAL A 542 -14.49 -7.75 10.87
C VAL A 542 -13.38 -8.30 9.97
N PHE A 543 -12.31 -7.52 9.77
CA PHE A 543 -11.14 -7.87 8.96
C PHE A 543 -9.88 -8.18 9.77
N GLU A 544 -9.93 -8.22 11.11
CA GLU A 544 -8.74 -8.38 11.93
C GLU A 544 -8.07 -9.75 11.72
N GLY A 545 -6.80 -9.76 11.33
CA GLY A 545 -6.08 -11.01 11.09
C GLY A 545 -6.43 -11.68 9.76
N LEU A 546 -7.39 -11.14 9.00
CA LEU A 546 -7.36 -11.25 7.56
C LEU A 546 -6.21 -10.37 7.07
N THR A 547 -5.28 -10.94 6.34
CA THR A 547 -4.55 -10.09 5.38
C THR A 547 -5.65 -9.67 4.42
N PRO A 548 -6.04 -8.39 4.31
CA PRO A 548 -7.11 -8.05 3.40
C PRO A 548 -6.71 -8.64 2.05
N THR A 549 -7.52 -9.53 1.48
CA THR A 549 -7.33 -9.90 0.07
C THR A 549 -7.83 -8.76 -0.82
N VAL A 550 -7.91 -7.53 -0.28
CA VAL A 550 -7.40 -6.37 -0.98
C VAL A 550 -5.91 -6.26 -0.67
N ASN A 551 -5.15 -7.15 -1.29
CA ASN A 551 -3.79 -6.82 -1.61
C ASN A 551 -3.87 -5.76 -2.72
N LEU A 552 -3.84 -4.47 -2.34
CA LEU A 552 -3.77 -3.32 -3.24
C LEU A 552 -2.57 -3.39 -4.23
N LEU A 553 -1.71 -4.41 -4.12
CA LEU A 553 -0.50 -4.62 -4.89
C LEU A 553 -0.58 -5.78 -5.89
N THR A 554 -1.65 -6.57 -5.90
CA THR A 554 -1.84 -7.65 -6.89
C THR A 554 -3.10 -7.52 -7.73
N HIS A 555 -3.99 -6.56 -7.45
CA HIS A 555 -5.19 -6.31 -8.24
C HIS A 555 -5.36 -4.85 -8.64
#